data_AF-A0A7C1WLD9-F1
#
_entry.id   AF-A0A7C1WLD9-F1
#
_cell.length_a   1.000
_cell.length_b   1.000
_cell.length_c   1.000
_cell.angle_alpha   90.00
_cell.angle_beta   90.00
_cell.angle_gamma   90.00
#
_symmetry.space_group_name_H-M   'P 1'
#
loop_
_entity.id
_entity.type
_entity.pdbx_description
1 polymer ?
#
loop_
_entity_poly.entity_id
_entity_poly.type
_entity_poly.pdbx_seq_one_letter_code
_entity_poly.pdbx_strand_id
1 'polypeptide(L)' 'MLNILITGATGFIGSALCNRLVSDNKVIGVYHEKNC' A
#
# COMPACT_ATOMS: atom_id res chain seq x y z
N MET A 1 -12.97 10.39 -3.60
CA MET A 1 -12.56 8.98 -3.56
C MET A 1 -11.62 8.72 -4.73
N LEU A 2 -10.34 8.48 -4.46
CA LEU A 2 -9.31 8.19 -5.47
C LEU A 2 -8.98 6.68 -5.49
N ASN A 3 -8.49 6.20 -6.63
CA ASN A 3 -7.89 4.86 -6.76
C ASN A 3 -6.37 5.03 -6.70
N ILE A 4 -5.73 4.46 -5.69
CA ILE A 4 -4.30 4.67 -5.40
C ILE A 4 -3.58 3.32 -5.46
N LEU A 5 -2.54 3.24 -6.28
CA LEU A 5 -1.65 2.08 -6.39
C LEU A 5 -0.35 2.38 -5.63
N ILE A 6 0.02 1.50 -4.70
CA ILE A 6 1.26 1.61 -3.91
C ILE A 6 2.12 0.38 -4.19
N THR A 7 3.32 0.57 -4.74
CA THR A 7 4.32 -0.49 -4.90
C THR A 7 5.22 -0.56 -3.67
N GLY A 8 5.69 -1.76 -3.33
CA GLY A 8 6.42 -1.98 -2.08
C GLY A 8 5.54 -1.75 -0.85
N ALA A 9 4.25 -2.11 -0.93
CA ALA A 9 3.23 -1.81 0.07
C ALA A 9 3.53 -2.38 1.47
N THR A 10 4.37 -3.42 1.57
CA THR A 10 4.80 -4.02 2.85
C THR A 10 6.08 -3.39 3.42
N GLY A 11 6.74 -2.51 2.68
CA GLY A 11 7.89 -1.75 3.18
C GLY A 11 7.48 -0.70 4.22
N PHE A 12 8.47 -0.13 4.91
CA PHE A 12 8.24 0.89 5.95
C PHE A 12 7.35 2.05 5.47
N ILE A 13 7.69 2.63 4.32
CA ILE A 13 6.95 3.75 3.75
C ILE A 13 5.59 3.27 3.19
N GLY A 14 5.59 2.17 2.43
CA GLY A 14 4.38 1.65 1.79
C GLY A 14 3.27 1.31 2.79
N SER A 15 3.63 0.68 3.91
CA SER A 15 2.67 0.29 4.96
C SER A 15 2.08 1.51 5.67
N ALA A 16 2.90 2.53 5.97
CA ALA A 16 2.44 3.78 6.55
C ALA A 16 1.46 4.54 5.62
N LEU A 17 1.77 4.60 4.32
CA LEU A 17 0.89 5.21 3.32
C LEU A 17 -0.42 4.44 3.16
N CYS A 18 -0.38 3.11 3.06
CA CYS A 18 -1.59 2.28 3.00
C CYS A 18 -2.51 2.56 4.20
N ASN A 19 -1.96 2.55 5.41
CA ASN A 19 -2.73 2.81 6.63
C ASN A 19 -3.33 4.21 6.68
N ARG A 20 -2.63 5.21 6.16
CA ARG A 20 -3.11 6.60 6.17
C ARG A 20 -4.19 6.86 5.12
N LEU A 21 -4.13 6.19 3.97
CA LEU A 21 -4.97 6.52 2.81
C LEU A 21 -6.19 5.62 2.64
N VAL A 22 -6.25 4.45 3.29
CA VAL A 22 -7.34 3.47 3.14
C VAL A 22 -8.70 3.96 3.67
N SER A 23 -8.72 4.92 4.61
CA SER A 23 -9.96 5.45 5.19
C SER A 23 -10.83 6.19 4.18
N ASP A 24 -10.20 6.87 3.21
CA ASP A 24 -10.89 7.81 2.29
C ASP A 24 -10.76 7.40 0.81
N ASN A 25 -9.98 6.35 0.52
CA ASN A 25 -9.61 5.94 -0.83
C ASN A 25 -9.62 4.43 -1.01
N LYS A 26 -9.76 4.00 -2.26
CA LYS A 26 -9.51 2.62 -2.64
C LYS A 26 -8.01 2.45 -2.89
N VAL A 27 -7.33 1.82 -1.94
CA VAL A 27 -5.89 1.58 -2.01
C VAL A 27 -5.62 0.14 -2.46
N ILE A 28 -4.79 -0.03 -3.48
CA ILE A 28 -4.28 -1.33 -3.94
C ILE A 28 -2.78 -1.35 -3.65
N GLY A 29 -2.37 -2.19 -2.71
CA GLY A 29 -0.97 -2.40 -2.37
C GLY A 29 -0.39 -3.58 -3.14
N VAL A 30 0.72 -3.37 -3.83
CA VAL A 30 1.49 -4.42 -4.50
C VAL A 30 2.83 -4.55 -3.79
N TYR A 31 3.18 -5.77 -3.43
CA TYR A 31 4.47 -6.11 -2.86
C TYR A 31 4.94 -7.44 -3.44
N HIS A 32 6.25 -7.64 -3.45
CA HIS A 32 6.82 -8.93 -3.80
C HIS A 32 6.94 -9.74 -2.51
N GLU A 33 6.24 -10.87 -2.43
CA GLU A 33 6.50 -11.85 -1.39
C GLU A 33 7.92 -12.37 -1.59
N LYS A 34 8.81 -12.13 -0.62
CA LYS A 34 10.13 -12.73 -0.64
C LYS A 34 10.02 -14.08 0.03
N ASN A 35 10.05 -15.15 -0.75
CA ASN A 35 10.29 -16.49 -0.24
C ASN A 35 11.78 -16.58 0.14
N CYS A 36 12.08 -16.46 1.43
CA CYS A 36 13.38 -16.76 2.03
C CYS A 36 13.27 -18.04 2.85
#